data_AF-A0A6G0ULC3-F1
#
_entry.id   AF-A0A6G0ULC3-F1
#
_cell.length_a   1.000
_cell.length_b   1.000
_cell.length_c   1.000
_cell.angle_alpha   90.00
_cell.angle_beta   90.00
_cell.angle_gamma   90.00
#
_symmetry.space_group_name_H-M   'P 1'
#
loop_
_entity.id
_entity.type
_entity.pdbx_description
1 polymer ?
#
loop_
_entity_poly.entity_id
_entity_poly.type
_entity_poly.pdbx_seq_one_letter_code
_entity_poly.pdbx_strand_id
1 'polypeptide(L)'
;MPEGSERKGLNNIRYTVSFAKVYKSPKELNGTLPREIYTPSEPPACGLLIEAGKEYLLAGRYENGIMTTVLCGQILLDDSTQSKFENVLEWNNVPNSLRNRLDIKAFEPC
;
A
#
# COMPACT_ATOMS: atom_id res chain seq x y z
N MET A 1 9.28 13.44 -26.20
CA MET A 1 10.65 13.17 -25.70
C MET A 1 11.26 12.08 -26.57
N PRO A 2 12.58 12.08 -26.79
CA PRO A 2 13.20 11.18 -27.76
C PRO A 2 13.21 9.72 -27.26
N GLU A 3 13.08 8.78 -28.20
CA GLU A 3 13.19 7.35 -27.94
C GLU A 3 14.60 6.97 -27.46
N GLY A 4 14.69 6.13 -26.43
CA GLY A 4 15.97 5.57 -25.96
C GLY A 4 16.50 6.07 -24.61
N SER A 5 15.77 6.92 -23.88
CA SER A 5 16.14 7.24 -22.50
C SER A 5 15.72 6.11 -21.55
N GLU A 6 16.56 5.08 -21.40
CA GLU A 6 16.45 4.18 -20.25
C GLU A 6 16.68 5.02 -18.99
N ARG A 7 15.60 5.40 -18.32
CA ARG A 7 15.68 6.01 -16.99
C ARG A 7 16.20 4.96 -16.02
N LYS A 8 17.52 4.82 -15.89
CA LYS A 8 18.16 4.17 -14.73
C LYS A 8 17.67 4.89 -13.48
N GLY A 9 16.66 4.35 -12.81
CA GLY A 9 16.03 4.94 -11.61
C GLY A 9 14.50 4.92 -11.57
N LEU A 10 13.80 4.45 -12.60
CA LEU A 10 12.34 4.21 -12.53
C LEU A 10 12.01 2.71 -12.55
N ASN A 11 12.61 1.96 -11.64
CA ASN A 11 12.26 0.57 -11.44
C ASN A 11 11.21 0.45 -10.32
N ASN A 12 10.40 -0.60 -10.40
CA ASN A 12 9.52 -0.98 -9.30
C ASN A 12 10.16 -2.13 -8.51
N ILE A 13 10.08 -2.04 -7.19
CA ILE A 13 10.32 -3.18 -6.30
C ILE A 13 9.06 -4.04 -6.30
N ARG A 14 9.24 -5.35 -6.46
CA ARG A 14 8.18 -6.35 -6.33
C ARG A 14 8.30 -7.04 -4.98
N TYR A 15 7.24 -6.96 -4.18
CA TYR A 15 7.10 -7.76 -2.97
C TYR A 15 6.12 -8.90 -3.19
N THR A 16 6.44 -10.07 -2.65
CA THR A 16 5.49 -11.18 -2.51
C THR A 16 4.90 -11.12 -1.10
N VAL A 17 3.58 -10.95 -1.00
CA VAL A 17 2.89 -10.79 0.27
C VAL A 17 1.88 -11.92 0.52
N SER A 18 1.57 -12.14 1.80
CA SER A 18 0.43 -12.94 2.22
C SER A 18 -0.59 -12.02 2.89
N PHE A 19 -1.82 -12.02 2.41
CA PHE A 19 -2.88 -11.22 3.01
C PHE A 19 -3.43 -11.91 4.25
N ALA A 20 -3.09 -11.40 5.44
CA ALA A 20 -3.69 -11.87 6.68
C ALA A 20 -5.19 -11.51 6.76
N LYS A 21 -5.56 -10.33 6.26
CA LYS A 21 -6.94 -9.85 6.17
C LYS A 21 -7.10 -8.85 5.02
N VAL A 22 -8.21 -8.93 4.30
CA VAL A 22 -8.56 -8.00 3.22
C VAL A 22 -9.78 -7.18 3.65
N TYR A 23 -9.60 -5.87 3.81
CA TYR A 23 -10.68 -4.96 4.21
C TYR A 23 -11.49 -4.44 3.02
N LYS A 24 -10.83 -4.26 1.87
CA LYS A 24 -11.43 -3.77 0.62
C LYS A 24 -10.75 -4.43 -0.56
N SER A 25 -11.53 -4.80 -1.57
CA SER A 25 -11.00 -5.32 -2.83
C SER A 25 -11.80 -4.75 -4.03
N PRO A 26 -11.16 -4.55 -5.19
CA PRO A 26 -11.86 -4.24 -6.42
C PRO A 26 -12.89 -5.33 -6.75
N LYS A 27 -14.08 -4.93 -7.23
CA LYS A 27 -15.16 -5.86 -7.60
C LYS A 27 -14.69 -6.88 -8.65
N GLU A 28 -13.86 -6.44 -9.58
CA GLU A 28 -13.26 -7.26 -10.65
C GLU A 28 -12.45 -8.45 -10.13
N LEU A 29 -11.93 -8.37 -8.90
CA LEU A 29 -11.11 -9.40 -8.29
C LEU A 29 -11.90 -10.40 -7.43
N ASN A 30 -13.21 -10.20 -7.26
CA ASN A 30 -14.09 -11.08 -6.47
C ASN A 30 -13.48 -11.50 -5.11
N GLY A 31 -12.82 -10.56 -4.42
CA GLY A 31 -12.19 -10.81 -3.12
C GLY A 31 -10.78 -11.45 -3.16
N THR A 32 -10.28 -11.86 -4.33
CA THR A 32 -8.97 -12.51 -4.46
C THR A 32 -7.93 -11.53 -5.02
N LEU A 33 -7.08 -10.98 -4.14
CA LEU A 33 -6.03 -10.06 -4.54
C LEU A 33 -4.75 -10.80 -5.01
N PRO A 34 -4.03 -10.28 -6.03
CA PRO A 34 -2.74 -10.82 -6.41
C PRO A 34 -1.73 -10.62 -5.28
N ARG A 35 -0.90 -11.65 -5.04
CA ARG A 35 0.13 -11.64 -3.98
C ARG A 35 1.38 -10.85 -4.35
N GLU A 36 1.51 -10.47 -5.60
CA GLU A 36 2.59 -9.63 -6.07
C GLU A 36 2.14 -8.17 -6.04
N ILE A 37 2.84 -7.37 -5.25
CA ILE A 37 2.61 -5.93 -5.17
C ILE A 37 3.85 -5.18 -5.64
N TYR A 38 3.63 -4.06 -6.30
CA TYR A 38 4.67 -3.24 -6.87
C TYR A 38 4.69 -1.85 -6.23
N THR A 39 5.87 -1.30 -6.03
CA THR A 39 6.06 0.07 -5.55
C THR A 39 7.32 0.67 -6.20
N PRO A 40 7.40 1.98 -6.40
CA PRO A 40 8.64 2.61 -6.89
C PRO A 40 9.84 2.26 -6.01
N SER A 41 11.02 2.08 -6.60
CA SER A 41 12.24 1.76 -5.83
C SER A 41 12.77 2.93 -5.01
N GLU A 42 12.43 4.15 -5.43
CA GLU A 42 13.01 5.37 -4.87
C GLU A 42 12.02 6.07 -3.92
N PRO A 43 12.43 6.44 -2.69
CA PRO A 43 11.58 7.19 -1.76
C PRO A 43 11.04 8.52 -2.33
N PRO A 44 11.83 9.32 -3.10
CA PRO A 44 11.30 10.52 -3.76
C PRO A 44 10.16 10.25 -4.76
N ALA A 45 10.04 9.02 -5.26
CA ALA A 45 8.94 8.59 -6.12
C ALA A 45 7.77 7.99 -5.32
N CYS A 46 7.72 8.24 -4.00
CA CYS A 46 6.75 7.65 -3.07
C CYS A 46 6.88 6.12 -2.96
N GLY A 47 8.09 5.60 -3.15
CA GLY A 47 8.42 4.20 -2.96
C GLY A 47 8.28 3.76 -1.51
N LEU A 48 7.78 2.54 -1.31
CA LEU A 48 7.66 1.92 0.01
C LEU A 48 8.77 0.90 0.26
N LEU A 49 9.34 0.97 1.46
CA LEU A 49 10.29 -0.02 1.96
C LEU A 49 9.62 -0.84 3.06
N ILE A 50 9.36 -2.12 2.78
CA ILE A 50 8.77 -3.05 3.75
C ILE A 50 9.70 -4.23 3.95
N GLU A 51 9.70 -4.77 5.17
CA GLU A 51 10.57 -5.88 5.55
C GLU A 51 9.79 -7.20 5.56
N ALA A 52 10.46 -8.28 5.16
CA ALA A 52 9.89 -9.62 5.24
C ALA A 52 9.67 -10.03 6.71
N GLY A 53 8.58 -10.73 6.99
CA GLY A 53 8.24 -11.23 8.33
C GLY A 53 7.52 -10.22 9.23
N LYS A 54 7.27 -9.00 8.75
CA LYS A 54 6.44 -7.99 9.43
C LYS A 54 5.05 -7.88 8.82
N GLU A 55 4.11 -7.41 9.62
CA GLU A 55 2.74 -7.14 9.19
C GLU A 55 2.52 -5.65 9.01
N TYR A 56 1.85 -5.27 7.92
CA TYR A 56 1.62 -3.88 7.55
C TYR A 56 0.17 -3.67 7.13
N LEU A 57 -0.38 -2.48 7.44
CA LEU A 57 -1.61 -2.01 6.85
C LEU A 57 -1.29 -1.36 5.50
N LEU A 58 -1.64 -2.03 4.41
CA LEU A 58 -1.39 -1.56 3.04
C LEU A 58 -2.69 -1.13 2.36
N ALA A 59 -2.64 0.03 1.71
CA ALA A 59 -3.62 0.47 0.72
C ALA A 59 -2.94 0.58 -0.65
N GLY A 60 -3.70 0.39 -1.72
CA GLY A 60 -3.14 0.40 -3.06
C GLY A 60 -4.19 0.48 -4.14
N ARG A 61 -3.71 0.50 -5.38
CA ARG A 61 -4.52 0.53 -6.59
C ARG A 61 -4.30 -0.76 -7.37
N TYR A 62 -5.37 -1.24 -7.98
CA TYR A 62 -5.30 -2.32 -8.95
C TYR A 62 -5.67 -1.75 -10.32
N GLU A 63 -4.79 -1.95 -11.30
CA GLU A 63 -5.00 -1.49 -12.68
C GLU A 63 -4.29 -2.48 -13.63
N ASN A 64 -5.00 -2.92 -14.68
CA ASN A 64 -4.45 -3.80 -15.72
C ASN A 64 -3.75 -5.06 -15.21
N GLY A 65 -4.31 -5.72 -14.17
CA GLY A 65 -3.70 -6.93 -13.61
C GLY A 65 -2.65 -6.68 -12.53
N ILE A 66 -2.24 -5.43 -12.30
CA ILE A 66 -1.11 -5.08 -11.45
C ILE A 66 -1.62 -4.38 -10.18
N MET A 67 -1.17 -4.88 -9.03
CA MET A 67 -1.40 -4.22 -7.75
C MET A 67 -0.21 -3.32 -7.39
N THR A 68 -0.47 -2.02 -7.30
CA THR A 68 0.55 -1.02 -7.01
C THR A 68 0.24 -0.31 -5.70
N THR A 69 1.27 -0.07 -4.90
CA THR A 69 1.19 0.66 -3.64
C THR A 69 2.24 1.77 -3.62
N VAL A 70 1.87 2.93 -3.08
CA VAL A 70 2.73 4.11 -2.97
C VAL A 70 2.50 4.77 -1.62
N LEU A 71 3.53 5.46 -1.10
CA LEU A 71 3.50 6.09 0.23
C LEU A 71 2.32 7.05 0.40
N CYS A 72 2.11 7.96 -0.56
CA CYS A 72 1.02 8.93 -0.50
C CYS A 72 -0.38 8.34 -0.63
N GLY A 73 -0.50 7.07 -1.03
CA GLY A 73 -1.77 6.35 -1.16
C GLY A 73 -2.14 5.54 0.09
N GLN A 74 -1.30 5.58 1.14
CA GLN A 74 -1.57 4.84 2.38
C GLN A 74 -2.59 5.56 3.26
N ILE A 75 -3.22 4.78 4.15
CA ILE A 75 -4.13 5.32 5.16
C ILE A 75 -3.31 6.04 6.22
N LEU A 76 -3.52 7.35 6.35
CA LEU A 76 -2.90 8.18 7.38
C LEU A 76 -3.71 8.14 8.68
N LEU A 77 -3.04 8.36 9.80
CA LEU A 77 -3.69 8.62 11.08
C LEU A 77 -4.14 10.09 11.12
N ASP A 78 -5.35 10.33 11.64
CA ASP A 78 -5.94 11.67 11.74
C ASP A 78 -5.18 12.59 12.73
N ASP A 79 -4.31 12.03 13.56
CA ASP A 79 -3.56 12.77 14.58
C ASP A 79 -2.15 13.15 14.07
N SER A 80 -1.98 14.44 13.77
CA SER A 80 -0.74 15.05 13.26
C SER A 80 0.44 14.94 14.24
N THR A 81 0.21 14.51 15.48
CA THR A 81 1.28 14.23 16.45
C THR A 81 1.84 12.81 16.34
N GLN A 82 1.10 11.89 15.72
CA GLN A 82 1.46 10.48 15.50
C GLN A 82 1.89 10.19 14.04
N SER A 83 1.76 11.15 13.13
CA SER A 83 2.23 11.09 11.73
C SER A 83 3.76 11.14 11.61
N LYS A 84 4.48 10.51 12.55
CA LYS A 84 5.94 10.35 12.56
C LYS A 84 6.42 9.16 11.75
N PHE A 85 5.50 8.39 11.15
CA PHE A 85 5.90 7.28 10.32
C PHE A 85 6.32 7.84 8.95
N GLU A 86 7.63 7.96 8.76
CA GLU A 86 8.27 8.25 7.47
C GLU A 86 8.03 7.13 6.42
N ASN A 87 7.21 6.13 6.76
CA ASN A 87 6.96 4.93 6.00
C ASN A 87 5.55 4.38 6.30
N VAL A 88 5.20 3.25 5.68
CA VAL A 88 3.92 2.58 5.85
C VAL A 88 3.68 2.06 7.28
N LEU A 89 2.40 2.00 7.68
CA LEU A 89 1.99 1.68 9.05
C LEU A 89 2.13 0.18 9.34
N GLU A 90 3.09 -0.19 10.21
CA GLU A 90 3.18 -1.54 10.77
C GLU A 90 1.88 -1.87 11.55
N TRP A 91 1.38 -3.10 11.39
CA TRP A 91 0.07 -3.51 11.92
C TRP A 91 -0.03 -3.33 13.44
N ASN A 92 1.04 -3.64 14.17
CA ASN A 92 1.11 -3.46 15.63
C ASN A 92 0.94 -2.00 16.08
N ASN A 93 1.24 -1.05 15.21
CA ASN A 93 1.11 0.38 15.48
C ASN A 93 -0.25 0.96 15.01
N VAL A 94 -1.12 0.14 14.38
CA VAL A 94 -2.46 0.57 13.96
C VAL A 94 -3.35 0.75 15.20
N PRO A 95 -3.85 1.97 15.48
CA PRO A 95 -4.71 2.22 16.63
C PRO A 95 -6.04 1.45 16.54
N ASN A 96 -6.57 1.04 17.69
CA ASN A 96 -7.84 0.30 17.76
C ASN A 96 -9.01 1.05 17.11
N SER A 97 -9.04 2.38 17.20
CA SER A 97 -10.03 3.21 16.52
C SER A 97 -10.01 3.03 15.00
N LEU A 98 -8.81 2.98 14.40
CA LEU A 98 -8.65 2.72 12.97
C LEU A 98 -9.00 1.27 12.61
N ARG A 99 -8.59 0.29 13.42
CA ARG A 99 -8.98 -1.13 13.22
C ARG A 99 -10.50 -1.28 13.18
N ASN A 100 -11.21 -0.67 14.13
CA ASN A 100 -12.67 -0.69 14.18
C ASN A 100 -13.29 -0.05 12.94
N ARG A 101 -12.76 1.10 12.48
CA ARG A 101 -13.22 1.77 11.24
C ARG A 101 -13.04 0.90 10.00
N LEU A 102 -11.93 0.17 9.92
CA LEU A 102 -11.68 -0.79 8.85
C LEU A 102 -12.68 -1.95 8.89
N ASP A 103 -12.99 -2.48 10.08
CA ASP A 103 -13.93 -3.59 10.26
C ASP A 103 -15.37 -3.22 9.91
N ILE A 104 -15.82 -2.00 10.23
CA ILE A 104 -17.17 -1.53 9.89
C ILE A 104 -17.26 -0.95 8.47
N LYS A 105 -16.20 -1.07 7.66
CA LYS A 105 -16.13 -0.54 6.30
C LYS A 105 -16.39 0.97 6.21
N ALA A 106 -15.90 1.74 7.18
CA ALA A 106 -16.10 3.19 7.25
C ALA A 106 -15.51 3.98 6.06
N PHE A 107 -14.74 3.33 5.19
CA PHE A 107 -14.12 3.89 3.99
C PHE A 107 -14.85 3.46 2.69
N GLU A 108 -16.14 3.13 2.81
CA GLU A 108 -17.09 2.86 1.71
C GLU A 108 -18.29 3.82 1.78
N PRO A 109 -18.93 4.17 0.64
CA PRO A 109 -18.45 4.02 -0.74
C PRO A 109 -17.46 5.15 -1.12
N CYS A 110 -16.87 5.04 -2.31
CA CYS A 110 -16.20 6.19 -2.93
C CYS A 110 -17.24 7.23 -3.39
#